data_AF-A0A7S3VZX1-F1
#
_entry.id   AF-A0A7S3VZX1-F1
#
_cell.length_a   1.000
_cell.length_b   1.000
_cell.length_c   1.000
_cell.angle_alpha   90.00
_cell.angle_beta   90.00
_cell.angle_gamma   90.00
#
_symmetry.space_group_name_H-M   'P 1'
#
loop_
_entity.id
_entity.type
_entity.pdbx_description
1 polymer ?
#
loop_
_entity_poly.entity_id
_entity_poly.type
_entity_poly.pdbx_seq_one_letter_code
_entity_poly.pdbx_strand_id
1 'polypeptide(L)'
;IKSLANPDQRVEIIKNYAKTHFKSTPILDFALAVEQLTTRKRANLILNVDGCIAVSFVDMIRSCSAFSKEECDDLMAFGTLNGLFVLGRSMGFIGHYLDQLRLKQPLYRHPWDDITYIQELSGSSQ
;
A
#
# COMPACT_ATOMS: atom_id res chain seq x y z
N ILE A 1 10.22 2.94 12.52
CA ILE A 1 10.13 1.78 11.59
C ILE A 1 9.24 0.74 12.26
N LYS A 2 8.25 0.18 11.54
CA LYS A 2 7.31 -0.81 12.08
C LYS A 2 7.91 -2.22 12.10
N SER A 3 7.50 -3.04 13.07
CA SER A 3 8.03 -4.40 13.31
C SER A 3 7.03 -5.23 14.11
N LEU A 4 7.34 -6.48 14.40
CA LEU A 4 6.50 -7.32 15.28
C LEU A 4 6.25 -6.71 16.67
N ALA A 5 7.26 -6.07 17.27
CA ALA A 5 7.14 -5.42 18.57
C ALA A 5 6.47 -4.03 18.51
N ASN A 6 6.38 -3.44 17.32
CA ASN A 6 5.73 -2.16 17.06
C ASN A 6 4.89 -2.26 15.78
N PRO A 7 3.70 -2.87 15.86
CA PRO A 7 2.88 -3.17 14.69
C PRO A 7 2.36 -1.90 14.01
N ASP A 8 2.08 -2.01 12.71
CA ASP A 8 1.36 -0.98 11.97
C ASP A 8 -0.13 -1.06 12.33
N GLN A 9 -0.64 -0.02 13.01
CA GLN A 9 -2.02 0.02 13.49
C GLN A 9 -3.04 -0.07 12.35
N ARG A 10 -2.69 0.39 11.14
CA ARG A 10 -3.58 0.27 9.97
C ARG A 10 -3.77 -1.18 9.58
N VAL A 11 -2.70 -1.98 9.63
CA VAL A 11 -2.74 -3.42 9.37
C VAL A 11 -3.58 -4.12 10.43
N GLU A 12 -3.37 -3.79 11.71
CA GLU A 12 -4.15 -4.39 12.80
C GLU A 12 -5.65 -4.13 12.66
N ILE A 13 -6.05 -2.88 12.35
CA ILE A 13 -7.46 -2.52 12.14
C ILE A 13 -8.08 -3.34 11.00
N ILE A 14 -7.42 -3.39 9.84
CA ILE A 14 -7.92 -4.11 8.66
C ILE A 14 -8.00 -5.61 8.93
N LYS A 15 -6.92 -6.19 9.48
CA LYS A 15 -6.82 -7.62 9.81
C LYS A 15 -7.90 -8.03 10.80
N ASN A 16 -8.11 -7.25 11.86
CA ASN A 16 -9.12 -7.56 12.87
C ASN A 16 -10.54 -7.45 12.28
N TYR A 17 -10.81 -6.45 11.45
CA TYR A 17 -12.09 -6.33 10.76
C TYR A 17 -12.35 -7.53 9.85
N ALA A 18 -11.39 -7.90 9.01
CA ALA A 18 -11.50 -9.05 8.11
C ALA A 18 -11.75 -10.35 8.88
N LYS A 19 -10.96 -10.64 9.93
CA LYS A 19 -11.13 -11.85 10.76
C LYS A 19 -12.44 -11.89 11.54
N THR A 20 -13.03 -10.75 11.86
CA THR A 20 -14.28 -10.68 12.63
C THR A 20 -15.51 -10.79 11.75
N HIS A 21 -15.46 -10.22 10.53
CA HIS A 21 -16.66 -10.00 9.71
C HIS A 21 -16.71 -10.82 8.42
N PHE A 22 -15.58 -11.28 7.89
CA PHE A 22 -15.60 -12.05 6.64
C PHE A 22 -15.98 -13.49 6.92
N LYS A 23 -16.70 -14.12 5.98
CA LYS A 23 -17.08 -15.54 6.11
C LYS A 23 -15.86 -16.46 6.09
N SER A 24 -14.81 -16.07 5.37
CA SER A 24 -13.57 -16.85 5.23
C SER A 24 -12.41 -15.93 4.84
N THR A 25 -11.20 -16.22 5.33
CA THR A 25 -9.98 -15.42 5.13
C THR A 25 -8.74 -16.24 4.73
N PRO A 26 -8.84 -17.21 3.79
CA PRO A 26 -7.76 -18.15 3.52
C PRO A 26 -6.50 -17.49 2.94
N ILE A 27 -6.64 -16.41 2.15
CA ILE A 27 -5.49 -15.72 1.57
C ILE A 27 -4.80 -14.86 2.61
N LEU A 28 -5.55 -14.18 3.48
CA LEU A 28 -5.00 -13.46 4.62
C LEU A 28 -4.27 -14.42 5.57
N ASP A 29 -4.83 -15.58 5.87
CA ASP A 29 -4.17 -16.57 6.73
C ASP A 29 -2.88 -17.12 6.11
N PHE A 30 -2.87 -17.35 4.79
CA PHE A 30 -1.65 -17.68 4.06
C PHE A 30 -0.61 -16.56 4.14
N ALA A 31 -1.02 -15.30 3.96
CA ALA A 31 -0.12 -14.15 4.06
C ALA A 31 0.48 -13.99 5.46
N LEU A 32 -0.30 -14.24 6.52
CA LEU A 32 0.19 -14.23 7.91
C LEU A 32 1.17 -15.39 8.18
N ALA A 33 0.95 -16.56 7.59
CA ALA A 33 1.92 -17.66 7.66
C ALA A 33 3.24 -17.30 6.95
N VAL A 34 3.18 -16.62 5.80
CA VAL A 34 4.36 -16.09 5.11
C VAL A 34 5.07 -15.03 5.97
N GLU A 35 4.32 -14.13 6.60
CA GLU A 35 4.87 -13.13 7.53
C GLU A 35 5.65 -13.80 8.68
N GLN A 36 5.14 -14.89 9.26
CA GLN A 36 5.86 -15.63 10.30
C GLN A 36 7.19 -16.20 9.79
N LEU A 37 7.28 -16.57 8.52
CA LEU A 37 8.53 -17.06 7.91
C LEU A 37 9.50 -15.92 7.59
N THR A 38 9.01 -14.78 7.08
CA THR A 38 9.86 -13.64 6.72
C THR A 38 10.40 -12.94 7.96
N THR A 39 9.60 -12.82 9.02
CA THR A 39 10.00 -12.17 10.27
C THR A 39 11.07 -12.94 11.04
N ARG A 40 11.16 -14.27 10.86
CA ARG A 40 12.30 -15.07 11.35
C ARG A 40 13.63 -14.67 10.72
N LYS A 41 13.61 -14.14 9.49
CA LYS A 41 14.82 -13.64 8.81
C LYS A 41 15.15 -12.22 9.27
N ARG A 42 14.17 -11.33 9.33
CA ARG A 42 14.31 -9.98 9.90
C ARG A 42 12.98 -9.50 10.49
N ALA A 43 13.01 -9.00 11.72
CA ALA A 43 11.81 -8.62 12.48
C ALA A 43 10.96 -7.49 11.88
N ASN A 44 11.48 -6.75 10.89
CA ASN A 44 10.77 -5.68 10.17
C ASN A 44 10.11 -6.15 8.86
N LEU A 45 10.29 -7.42 8.45
CA LEU A 45 9.64 -8.00 7.27
C LEU A 45 8.22 -8.47 7.62
N ILE A 46 7.43 -7.54 8.16
CA ILE A 46 6.02 -7.71 8.51
C ILE A 46 5.12 -7.51 7.28
N LEU A 47 3.89 -8.02 7.34
CA LEU A 47 2.86 -7.73 6.36
C LEU A 47 2.52 -6.24 6.42
N ASN A 48 2.77 -5.53 5.31
CA ASN A 48 2.48 -4.10 5.23
C ASN A 48 0.98 -3.84 4.95
N VAL A 49 0.59 -2.57 5.03
CA VAL A 49 -0.80 -2.16 4.80
C VAL A 49 -1.28 -2.48 3.38
N ASP A 50 -0.42 -2.29 2.37
CA ASP A 50 -0.80 -2.53 0.98
C ASP A 50 -1.08 -4.02 0.74
N GLY A 51 -0.20 -4.90 1.25
CA GLY A 51 -0.39 -6.35 1.21
C GLY A 51 -1.62 -6.79 1.99
N CYS A 52 -1.84 -6.23 3.19
CA CYS A 52 -3.01 -6.54 4.01
C CYS A 52 -4.32 -6.14 3.32
N ILE A 53 -4.39 -4.96 2.68
CA ILE A 53 -5.55 -4.53 1.89
C ILE A 53 -5.78 -5.49 0.73
N ALA A 54 -4.73 -5.82 -0.03
CA ALA A 54 -4.86 -6.67 -1.21
C ALA A 54 -5.41 -8.06 -0.87
N VAL A 55 -4.81 -8.77 0.09
CA VAL A 55 -5.26 -10.12 0.46
C VAL A 55 -6.65 -10.11 1.09
N SER A 56 -6.96 -9.10 1.91
CA SER A 56 -8.29 -8.94 2.51
C SER A 56 -9.35 -8.62 1.45
N PHE A 57 -9.03 -7.81 0.44
CA PHE A 57 -9.95 -7.49 -0.64
C PHE A 57 -10.28 -8.73 -1.48
N VAL A 58 -9.28 -9.55 -1.81
CA VAL A 58 -9.49 -10.80 -2.54
C VAL A 58 -10.35 -11.78 -1.72
N ASP A 59 -10.06 -11.94 -0.42
CA ASP A 59 -10.88 -12.78 0.46
C ASP A 59 -12.33 -12.25 0.56
N MET A 60 -12.51 -10.93 0.62
CA MET A 60 -13.84 -10.30 0.66
C MET A 60 -14.66 -10.62 -0.59
N ILE A 61 -14.12 -10.37 -1.79
CA ILE A 61 -14.88 -10.60 -3.04
C ILE A 61 -15.14 -12.08 -3.29
N ARG A 62 -14.22 -12.97 -2.92
CA ARG A 62 -14.39 -14.41 -3.08
C ARG A 62 -15.37 -15.00 -2.06
N SER A 63 -15.49 -14.41 -0.87
CA SER A 63 -16.35 -14.92 0.21
C SER A 63 -17.72 -14.24 0.31
N CYS A 64 -17.94 -13.11 -0.37
CA CYS A 64 -19.20 -12.38 -0.30
C CYS A 64 -20.38 -13.06 -1.01
N SER A 65 -20.14 -14.16 -1.75
CA SER A 65 -21.15 -14.93 -2.48
C SER A 65 -21.88 -14.16 -3.59
N ALA A 66 -21.39 -12.96 -3.94
CA ALA A 66 -21.98 -12.11 -4.98
C ALA A 66 -21.33 -12.30 -6.36
N PHE A 67 -20.15 -12.92 -6.41
CA PHE A 67 -19.36 -13.11 -7.62
C PHE A 67 -18.94 -14.58 -7.76
N SER A 68 -18.91 -15.07 -8.98
CA SER A 68 -18.20 -16.29 -9.35
C SER A 68 -16.69 -16.11 -9.20
N LYS A 69 -15.95 -17.22 -9.25
CA LYS A 69 -14.50 -17.18 -9.13
C LYS A 69 -13.87 -16.47 -10.34
N GLU A 70 -14.42 -16.73 -11.52
CA GLU A 70 -14.02 -16.13 -12.79
C GLU A 70 -14.21 -14.61 -12.75
N GLU A 71 -15.37 -14.12 -12.29
CA GLU A 71 -15.62 -12.68 -12.12
C GLU A 71 -14.66 -12.03 -11.10
N CYS A 72 -14.35 -12.74 -10.00
CA CYS A 72 -13.37 -12.23 -9.03
C CYS A 72 -11.98 -12.07 -9.66
N ASP A 73 -11.57 -13.04 -10.48
CA ASP A 73 -10.26 -13.03 -11.13
C ASP A 73 -10.22 -11.93 -12.23
N ASP A 74 -11.32 -11.72 -12.96
CA ASP A 74 -11.46 -10.61 -13.91
C ASP A 74 -11.38 -9.24 -13.24
N LEU A 75 -12.07 -9.03 -12.11
CA LEU A 75 -11.97 -7.78 -11.33
C LEU A 75 -10.52 -7.49 -10.90
N MET A 76 -9.76 -8.52 -10.54
CA MET A 76 -8.34 -8.37 -10.23
C MET A 76 -7.52 -8.03 -11.46
N ALA A 77 -7.77 -8.69 -12.59
CA ALA A 77 -7.10 -8.42 -13.86
C ALA A 77 -7.37 -7.01 -14.39
N PHE A 78 -8.58 -6.49 -14.20
CA PHE A 78 -8.93 -5.11 -14.57
C PHE A 78 -8.25 -4.05 -13.69
N GLY A 79 -7.65 -4.45 -12.57
CA GLY A 79 -6.94 -3.55 -11.67
C GLY A 79 -7.86 -2.80 -10.71
N THR A 80 -8.96 -3.40 -10.25
CA THR A 80 -9.86 -2.79 -9.25
C THR A 80 -9.11 -2.31 -7.99
N LEU A 81 -8.08 -3.05 -7.54
CA LEU A 81 -7.23 -2.63 -6.42
C LEU A 81 -6.46 -1.33 -6.68
N ASN A 82 -6.01 -1.10 -7.91
CA ASN A 82 -5.38 0.16 -8.29
C ASN A 82 -6.39 1.31 -8.19
N GLY A 83 -7.63 1.09 -8.67
CA GLY A 83 -8.72 2.05 -8.55
C GLY A 83 -9.03 2.42 -7.10
N LEU A 84 -9.07 1.42 -6.20
CA LEU A 84 -9.26 1.65 -4.76
C LEU A 84 -8.16 2.55 -4.17
N PHE A 85 -6.90 2.30 -4.52
CA PHE A 85 -5.77 3.11 -4.04
C PHE A 85 -5.82 4.55 -4.60
N VAL A 86 -6.07 4.70 -5.91
CA VAL A 86 -6.17 6.02 -6.56
C VAL A 86 -7.28 6.85 -5.92
N LEU A 87 -8.46 6.26 -5.70
CA LEU A 87 -9.58 6.94 -5.06
C LEU A 87 -9.21 7.39 -3.63
N GLY A 88 -8.67 6.47 -2.83
CA GLY A 88 -8.27 6.76 -1.45
C GLY A 88 -7.21 7.86 -1.36
N ARG A 89 -6.17 7.79 -2.19
CA ARG A 89 -5.06 8.74 -2.14
C ARG A 89 -5.44 10.11 -2.72
N SER A 90 -6.38 10.16 -3.67
CA SER A 90 -6.89 11.42 -4.22
C SER A 90 -7.50 12.32 -3.14
N MET A 91 -8.18 11.75 -2.14
CA MET A 91 -8.69 12.52 -0.99
C MET A 91 -7.54 13.24 -0.24
N GLY A 92 -6.43 12.55 -0.03
CA GLY A 92 -5.24 13.12 0.60
C GLY A 92 -4.57 14.19 -0.27
N PHE A 93 -4.50 13.99 -1.59
CA PHE A 93 -3.94 14.98 -2.51
C PHE A 93 -4.77 16.26 -2.56
N ILE A 94 -6.10 16.16 -2.58
CA ILE A 94 -7.00 17.32 -2.48
C ILE A 94 -6.76 18.04 -1.15
N GLY A 95 -6.66 17.29 -0.04
CA GLY A 95 -6.35 17.85 1.27
C GLY A 95 -5.02 18.61 1.29
N HIS A 96 -3.95 18.04 0.74
CA HIS A 96 -2.65 18.69 0.65
C HIS A 96 -2.69 19.96 -0.20
N TYR A 97 -3.37 19.94 -1.35
CA TYR A 97 -3.53 21.13 -2.18
C TYR A 97 -4.21 22.28 -1.41
N LEU A 98 -5.33 21.99 -0.76
CA LEU A 98 -6.05 22.99 0.05
C LEU A 98 -5.21 23.49 1.23
N ASP A 99 -4.42 22.61 1.84
CA ASP A 99 -3.54 22.97 2.95
C ASP A 99 -2.40 23.92 2.50
N GLN A 100 -1.79 23.68 1.34
CA GLN A 100 -0.78 24.59 0.79
C GLN A 100 -1.35 25.99 0.51
N LEU A 101 -2.58 26.07 -0.02
CA LEU A 101 -3.28 27.34 -0.22
C LEU A 101 -3.55 28.05 1.11
N ARG A 102 -4.07 27.31 2.11
CA ARG A 102 -4.35 27.84 3.45
C ARG A 102 -3.10 28.39 4.13
N LEU A 103 -1.97 27.70 3.98
CA LEU A 103 -0.68 28.07 4.54
C LEU A 103 0.06 29.14 3.72
N LYS A 104 -0.48 29.55 2.57
CA LYS A 104 0.12 30.53 1.64
C LYS A 104 1.57 30.20 1.30
N GLN A 105 1.85 28.93 1.02
CA GLN A 105 3.20 28.46 0.77
C GLN A 105 3.77 29.08 -0.53
N PRO A 106 5.06 29.49 -0.52
CA PRO A 106 5.69 30.09 -1.69
C PRO A 106 6.02 29.04 -2.76
N LEU A 107 6.48 29.49 -3.93
CA LEU A 107 6.96 28.60 -4.99
C LEU A 107 8.14 27.76 -4.48
N TYR A 108 8.05 26.45 -4.67
CA TYR A 108 9.12 25.53 -4.32
C TYR A 108 10.22 25.49 -5.38
N ARG A 109 11.48 25.56 -4.95
CA ARG A 109 12.68 25.27 -5.75
C ARG A 109 13.56 24.28 -4.97
N HIS A 110 13.93 23.19 -5.62
CA HIS A 110 14.72 22.14 -4.97
C HIS A 110 16.15 22.65 -4.66
N PRO A 111 16.69 22.40 -3.45
CA PRO A 111 18.05 22.78 -3.08
C PRO A 111 19.09 22.10 -3.98
N TRP A 112 20.14 22.83 -4.35
CA TRP A 112 21.18 22.32 -5.25
C TRP A 112 22.12 21.31 -4.57
N ASP A 113 22.28 21.40 -3.26
CA ASP A 113 23.08 20.48 -2.44
C ASP A 113 22.46 19.09 -2.30
N ASP A 114 21.15 18.95 -2.55
CA ASP A 114 20.44 17.67 -2.64
C ASP A 114 20.44 17.09 -4.07
N ILE A 115 21.10 17.77 -5.03
CA ILE A 115 21.23 17.31 -6.42
C ILE A 115 22.69 16.94 -6.70
N THR A 116 22.94 15.66 -6.98
CA THR A 116 24.25 15.22 -7.46
C THR A 116 24.37 15.51 -8.96
N TYR A 117 25.17 16.51 -9.32
CA TYR A 117 25.48 16.85 -10.70
C TYR A 117 26.68 16.02 -11.20
N ILE A 118 26.44 15.10 -12.13
CA ILE A 118 27.51 14.30 -12.76
C ILE A 118 27.78 14.88 -14.17
N GLN A 119 28.91 15.57 -14.33
CA GLN A 119 29.30 16.22 -15.60
C GLN A 119 30.04 15.29 -16.59
N GLU A 120 30.49 14.11 -16.18
CA GLU A 120 31.30 13.22 -17.03
C GLU A 120 30.54 12.55 -18.19
N LEU A 121 29.20 12.61 -18.21
CA LEU A 121 28.36 12.09 -19.30
C LEU A 121 28.03 13.12 -20.39
N SER A 122 28.29 14.42 -20.15
CA SER A 122 28.30 15.41 -21.22
C SER A 122 29.66 15.32 -21.91
N GLY A 123 29.74 14.45 -22.93
CA GLY A 123 30.95 14.04 -23.62
C GLY A 123 32.03 15.12 -23.63
N SER A 124 33.15 14.80 -22.99
CA SER A 124 34.41 15.52 -23.15
C SER A 124 34.66 15.69 -24.64
N SER A 125 34.50 16.92 -25.11
CA SER A 125 35.00 17.36 -26.39
C SER A 125 36.51 17.16 -26.36
N GLN A 126 36.99 16.16 -27.11
CA GLN A 126 38.31 16.27 -27.73
C GLN A 126 38.24 17.35 -28.80
#